data_AF-A0A1D6JGX9-F1
#
_entry.id   AF-A0A1D6JGX9-F1
#
_cell.length_a   1.000
_cell.length_b   1.000
_cell.length_c   1.000
_cell.angle_alpha   90.00
_cell.angle_beta   90.00
_cell.angle_gamma   90.00
#
_symmetry.space_group_name_H-M   'P 1'
#
loop_
_entity.id
_entity.type
_entity.pdbx_description
1 polymer ?
#
loop_
_entity_poly.entity_id
_entity_poly.type
_entity_poly.pdbx_seq_one_letter_code
_entity_poly.pdbx_strand_id
1 'polypeptide(L)'
;MEMDGVLQAADAKDWVYKGEGAANLILSYTGSSPSMLGKVLRLKKILKNKSQRAPSCIVFSSHEQLLWGHIPELVESVKQDCLAQAYAVHVMSQHLGANHVDGGVRVRVSRDFLELVEKNVLSSRPAGRVNASSIDNTADAALLIADHSLFSGTYFIPLLTII
;
A
#
# COMPACT_ATOMS: atom_id res chain seq x y z
N MET A 1 3.70 15.29 -7.50
CA MET A 1 4.72 15.71 -6.50
C MET A 1 5.29 14.43 -5.93
N GLU A 2 6.50 14.07 -6.34
CA GLU A 2 7.20 12.88 -5.83
C GLU A 2 7.49 13.08 -4.34
N MET A 3 7.06 12.13 -3.52
CA MET A 3 7.55 11.97 -2.15
C MET A 3 8.95 11.39 -2.24
N ASP A 4 9.97 12.25 -2.33
CA ASP A 4 11.36 11.84 -2.58
C ASP A 4 12.07 11.23 -1.34
N GLY A 5 11.30 10.88 -0.31
CA GLY A 5 11.78 10.21 0.90
C GLY A 5 11.58 8.70 0.84
N VAL A 6 12.63 7.93 1.19
CA VAL A 6 12.52 6.49 1.48
C VAL A 6 12.07 6.34 2.93
N LEU A 7 10.97 5.63 3.21
CA LEU A 7 10.58 5.30 4.58
C LEU A 7 11.62 4.36 5.21
N GLN A 8 12.21 4.78 6.32
CA GLN A 8 13.25 4.08 7.06
C GLN A 8 12.69 3.44 8.33
N ALA A 9 13.47 2.58 8.99
CA ALA A 9 13.07 1.91 10.23
C ALA A 9 12.52 2.89 11.29
N ALA A 10 13.12 4.07 11.44
CA ALA A 10 12.66 5.08 12.40
C ALA A 10 11.22 5.56 12.17
N ASP A 11 10.73 5.49 10.92
CA ASP A 11 9.38 5.91 10.54
C ASP A 11 8.33 4.84 10.89
N ALA A 12 8.72 3.58 11.13
CA ALA A 12 7.79 2.48 11.38
C ALA A 12 6.91 2.69 12.63
N LYS A 13 7.36 3.50 13.58
CA LYS A 13 6.59 3.84 14.80
C LYS A 13 5.37 4.72 14.52
N ASP A 14 5.36 5.43 13.40
CA ASP A 14 4.27 6.33 13.01
C ASP A 14 3.18 5.60 12.22
N TRP A 15 3.28 4.28 12.08
CA TRP A 15 2.35 3.45 11.34
C TRP A 15 1.75 2.37 12.22
N VAL A 16 0.42 2.35 12.31
CA VAL A 16 -0.32 1.38 13.14
C VAL A 16 -1.18 0.48 12.27
N TYR A 17 -1.37 -0.76 12.71
CA TYR A 17 -2.23 -1.72 12.01
C TYR A 17 -3.66 -1.19 11.88
N LYS A 18 -4.18 -1.16 10.64
CA LYS A 18 -5.58 -0.80 10.35
C LYS A 18 -6.40 -2.01 9.94
N GLY A 19 -5.82 -2.92 9.17
CA GLY A 19 -6.48 -4.12 8.69
C GLY A 19 -5.69 -4.83 7.61
N GLU A 20 -6.20 -5.96 7.14
CA GLU A 20 -5.55 -6.70 6.05
C GLU A 20 -6.52 -7.56 5.23
N GLY A 21 -6.17 -7.72 3.96
CA GLY A 21 -6.73 -8.75 3.09
C GLY A 21 -5.78 -9.94 2.93
N ALA A 22 -6.05 -10.79 1.94
CA ALA A 22 -5.14 -11.87 1.58
C ALA A 22 -3.80 -11.33 1.05
N ALA A 23 -3.86 -10.38 0.12
CA ALA A 23 -2.69 -9.91 -0.61
C ALA A 23 -1.99 -8.68 -0.02
N ASN A 24 -2.66 -7.92 0.86
CA ASN A 24 -2.13 -6.64 1.35
C ASN A 24 -2.42 -6.42 2.84
N LEU A 25 -1.48 -5.76 3.52
CA LEU A 25 -1.60 -5.21 4.87
C LEU A 25 -1.80 -3.69 4.77
N ILE A 26 -2.71 -3.13 5.57
CA ILE A 26 -3.01 -1.69 5.60
C ILE A 26 -2.61 -1.11 6.95
N LEU A 27 -1.86 0.00 6.92
CA LEU A 27 -1.44 0.75 8.09
C LEU A 27 -2.01 2.17 8.06
N SER A 28 -2.51 2.68 9.18
CA SER A 28 -2.86 4.09 9.33
C SER A 28 -1.66 4.91 9.76
N TYR A 29 -1.49 6.11 9.22
CA TYR A 29 -0.50 7.05 9.71
C TYR A 29 -0.96 7.71 11.02
N THR A 30 -0.10 7.72 12.03
CA THR A 30 -0.33 8.34 13.35
C THR A 30 0.77 9.30 13.78
N GLY A 31 1.75 9.56 12.91
CA GLY A 31 2.79 10.54 13.16
C GLY A 31 2.33 11.98 12.90
N SER A 32 3.30 12.89 12.88
CA SER A 32 3.05 14.33 12.77
C SER A 32 3.45 14.94 11.42
N SER A 33 3.97 14.14 10.47
CA SER A 33 4.38 14.65 9.16
C SER A 33 3.16 15.12 8.37
N PRO A 34 3.04 16.42 8.02
CA PRO A 34 1.85 16.97 7.38
C PRO A 34 1.49 16.27 6.07
N SER A 35 2.49 15.76 5.36
CA SER A 35 2.32 15.15 4.06
C SER A 35 1.78 13.71 4.10
N MET A 36 1.80 13.09 5.28
CA MET A 36 1.33 11.73 5.53
C MET A 36 0.03 11.73 6.35
N LEU A 37 -0.39 12.88 6.90
CA LEU A 37 -1.64 13.02 7.64
C LEU A 37 -2.84 12.59 6.78
N GLY A 38 -3.73 11.81 7.39
CA GLY A 38 -4.92 11.29 6.72
C GLY A 38 -4.62 10.30 5.59
N LYS A 39 -3.44 9.65 5.62
CA LYS A 39 -3.06 8.60 4.66
C LYS A 39 -3.00 7.23 5.31
N VAL A 40 -3.19 6.20 4.48
CA VAL A 40 -2.86 4.81 4.79
C VAL A 40 -1.73 4.32 3.90
N LEU A 41 -0.93 3.41 4.44
CA LEU A 41 0.09 2.67 3.70
C LEU A 41 -0.40 1.27 3.39
N ARG A 42 -0.35 0.88 2.12
CA ARG A 42 -0.69 -0.46 1.64
C ARG A 42 0.60 -1.22 1.30
N LEU A 43 0.88 -2.26 2.09
CA LEU A 43 2.04 -3.14 1.94
C LEU A 43 1.63 -4.48 1.32
N LYS A 44 2.49 -5.01 0.45
CA LYS A 44 2.29 -6.33 -0.18
C LYS A 44 2.59 -7.45 0.81
N LYS A 45 1.91 -8.58 0.63
CA LYS A 45 2.10 -9.79 1.42
C LYS A 45 2.54 -10.96 0.55
N ILE A 46 3.25 -11.89 1.18
CA ILE A 46 3.69 -13.15 0.61
C ILE A 46 3.05 -14.30 1.37
N LEU A 47 2.64 -15.36 0.67
CA LEU A 47 2.07 -16.54 1.29
C LEU A 47 3.19 -17.42 1.85
N LYS A 48 3.03 -17.90 3.09
CA LYS A 48 4.06 -18.73 3.74
C LYS A 48 4.16 -20.14 3.17
N ASN A 49 3.07 -20.66 2.60
CA ASN A 49 2.89 -22.09 2.37
C ASN A 49 2.92 -22.54 0.90
N LYS A 50 3.50 -21.77 -0.01
CA LYS A 50 3.71 -22.22 -1.39
C LYS A 50 5.06 -21.76 -1.90
N SER A 51 5.75 -22.66 -2.59
CA SER A 51 6.89 -22.45 -3.50
C SER A 51 6.63 -21.46 -4.65
N GLN A 52 5.57 -20.66 -4.53
CA GLN A 52 5.20 -19.63 -5.48
C GLN A 52 5.81 -18.32 -5.01
N ARG A 53 6.50 -17.64 -5.94
CA ARG A 53 6.88 -16.25 -5.77
C ARG A 53 5.66 -15.47 -5.27
N ALA A 54 5.93 -14.54 -4.36
CA ALA A 54 5.02 -13.46 -4.06
C ALA A 54 4.39 -12.92 -5.38
N PRO A 55 3.11 -12.51 -5.38
CA PRO A 55 2.47 -11.95 -6.57
C PRO A 55 3.14 -10.66 -7.09
N SER A 56 4.27 -10.22 -6.51
CA SER A 56 5.12 -9.10 -6.94
C SER A 56 5.96 -9.39 -8.20
N CYS A 57 5.78 -10.54 -8.85
CA CYS A 57 6.31 -10.79 -10.20
C CYS A 57 5.20 -11.30 -11.13
N ILE A 58 4.10 -10.55 -11.25
CA ILE A 58 3.11 -10.81 -12.31
C ILE A 58 3.70 -10.25 -13.60
N VAL A 59 4.48 -11.06 -14.28
CA VAL A 59 4.70 -10.89 -15.71
C VAL A 59 3.39 -11.27 -16.38
N PHE A 60 2.84 -10.38 -17.21
CA PHE A 60 1.70 -10.75 -18.05
C PHE A 60 2.02 -12.04 -18.80
N SER A 61 1.18 -13.06 -18.62
CA SER A 61 1.18 -14.25 -19.46
C SER A 61 1.00 -13.86 -20.92
N SER A 62 1.33 -14.77 -21.86
CA SER A 62 1.14 -14.50 -23.29
C SER A 62 -0.29 -14.07 -23.62
N HIS A 63 -1.29 -14.59 -22.91
CA HIS A 63 -2.69 -14.20 -23.07
C HIS A 63 -2.98 -12.81 -22.52
N GLU A 64 -2.47 -12.48 -21.33
CA GLU A 64 -2.63 -11.14 -20.75
C GLU A 64 -1.92 -10.06 -21.57
N GLN A 65 -0.80 -10.39 -22.23
CA GLN A 65 -0.15 -9.48 -23.18
C GLN A 65 -1.01 -9.21 -24.41
N LEU A 66 -1.73 -10.21 -24.93
CA LEU A 66 -2.67 -9.99 -26.04
C LEU A 66 -3.87 -9.13 -25.61
N LEU A 67 -4.35 -9.31 -24.37
CA LEU A 67 -5.48 -8.55 -23.84
C LEU A 67 -5.10 -7.10 -23.51
N TRP A 68 -4.00 -6.89 -22.81
CA TRP A 68 -3.62 -5.60 -22.21
C TRP A 68 -2.45 -4.91 -22.90
N GLY A 69 -1.80 -5.55 -23.87
CA GLY A 69 -0.59 -5.03 -24.53
C GLY A 69 -0.81 -3.76 -25.36
N HIS A 70 -2.06 -3.41 -25.64
CA HIS A 70 -2.42 -2.15 -26.29
C HIS A 70 -2.44 -0.94 -25.33
N ILE A 71 -2.25 -1.15 -24.02
CA ILE A 71 -2.15 -0.09 -23.01
C ILE A 71 -0.70 -0.03 -22.53
N PRO A 72 0.15 0.86 -23.10
CA PRO A 72 1.58 0.90 -22.82
C PRO A 72 1.90 1.05 -21.32
N GLU A 73 1.10 1.84 -20.60
CA GLU A 73 1.29 2.11 -19.17
C GLU A 73 1.15 0.84 -18.32
N LEU A 74 0.27 -0.09 -18.70
CA LEU A 74 0.17 -1.39 -18.03
C LEU A 74 1.39 -2.26 -18.31
N VAL A 75 1.87 -2.29 -19.55
CA VAL A 75 3.04 -3.10 -19.92
C VAL A 75 4.30 -2.59 -19.21
N GLU A 76 4.48 -1.28 -19.13
CA GLU A 76 5.59 -0.67 -18.40
C GLU A 76 5.51 -0.94 -16.89
N SER A 77 4.30 -0.88 -16.32
CA SER A 77 4.07 -1.09 -14.88
C SER A 77 4.44 -2.48 -14.36
N VAL A 78 4.44 -3.50 -15.24
CA VAL A 78 4.92 -4.85 -14.92
C VAL A 78 6.39 -4.83 -14.49
N LYS A 79 7.22 -4.03 -15.17
CA LYS A 79 8.66 -3.92 -14.87
C LYS A 79 8.92 -3.19 -13.56
N GLN A 80 7.99 -2.33 -13.16
CA GLN A 80 8.08 -1.48 -11.98
C GLN A 80 7.32 -2.05 -10.77
N ASP A 81 6.77 -3.27 -10.90
CA ASP A 81 5.94 -3.93 -9.89
C ASP A 81 4.78 -3.04 -9.37
N CYS A 82 4.20 -2.23 -10.26
CA CYS A 82 3.11 -1.30 -9.97
C CYS A 82 1.83 -1.57 -10.80
N LEU A 83 1.71 -2.78 -11.37
CA LEU A 83 0.59 -3.16 -12.25
C LEU A 83 -0.79 -2.92 -11.64
N ALA A 84 -1.00 -3.23 -10.35
CA ALA A 84 -2.30 -3.01 -9.71
C ALA A 84 -2.68 -1.52 -9.64
N GLN A 85 -1.69 -0.63 -9.44
CA GLN A 85 -1.90 0.81 -9.47
C GLN A 85 -2.21 1.28 -10.89
N ALA A 86 -1.41 0.86 -11.86
CA ALA A 86 -1.63 1.22 -13.27
C ALA A 86 -2.99 0.73 -13.77
N TYR A 87 -3.42 -0.47 -13.38
CA TYR A 87 -4.74 -1.00 -13.71
C TYR A 87 -5.87 -0.15 -13.12
N ALA A 88 -5.76 0.26 -11.85
CA ALA A 88 -6.75 1.14 -11.23
C ALA A 88 -6.83 2.49 -11.97
N VAL A 89 -5.69 3.09 -12.29
CA VAL A 89 -5.61 4.42 -12.91
C VAL A 89 -5.98 4.42 -14.38
N HIS A 90 -5.50 3.47 -15.18
CA HIS A 90 -5.66 3.49 -16.64
C HIS A 90 -6.88 2.71 -17.12
N VAL A 91 -7.37 1.74 -16.34
CA VAL A 91 -8.54 0.93 -16.72
C VAL A 91 -9.75 1.28 -15.87
N MET A 92 -9.65 1.13 -14.54
CA MET A 92 -10.84 1.26 -13.68
C MET A 92 -11.37 2.69 -13.61
N SER A 93 -10.49 3.70 -13.58
CA SER A 93 -10.90 5.12 -13.53
C SER A 93 -11.76 5.54 -14.74
N GLN A 94 -11.52 4.94 -15.90
CA GLN A 94 -12.27 5.24 -17.13
C GLN A 94 -13.72 4.74 -17.06
N HIS A 95 -13.98 3.72 -16.25
CA HIS A 95 -15.29 3.08 -16.12
C HIS A 95 -16.05 3.53 -14.87
N LEU A 96 -15.34 3.82 -13.77
CA LEU A 96 -15.93 4.21 -12.48
C LEU A 96 -15.91 5.73 -12.24
N GLY A 97 -15.23 6.47 -13.12
CA GLY A 97 -14.96 7.91 -12.97
C GLY A 97 -13.72 8.17 -12.10
N ALA A 98 -12.82 9.00 -12.60
CA ALA A 98 -11.55 9.31 -11.94
C ALA A 98 -11.69 9.93 -10.53
N ASN A 99 -12.83 10.55 -10.22
CA ASN A 99 -13.10 11.13 -8.90
C ASN A 99 -13.38 10.08 -7.81
N HIS A 100 -13.66 8.83 -8.19
CA HIS A 100 -14.01 7.75 -7.27
C HIS A 100 -12.93 6.65 -7.18
N VAL A 101 -11.80 6.84 -7.87
CA VAL A 101 -10.69 5.89 -7.91
C VAL A 101 -9.42 6.59 -7.46
N ASP A 102 -8.99 6.33 -6.23
CA ASP A 102 -7.67 6.73 -5.77
C ASP A 102 -6.64 5.65 -6.16
N GLY A 103 -5.81 5.95 -7.16
CA GLY A 103 -4.70 5.10 -7.57
C GLY A 103 -3.56 5.04 -6.55
N GLY A 104 -3.54 5.94 -5.58
CA GLY A 104 -2.45 6.11 -4.62
C GLY A 104 -1.17 6.64 -5.25
N VAL A 105 -0.18 6.89 -4.39
CA VAL A 105 1.18 7.33 -4.75
C VAL A 105 2.18 6.28 -4.31
N ARG A 106 3.08 5.87 -5.21
CA ARG A 106 4.16 4.93 -4.88
C ARG A 106 5.18 5.65 -4.01
N VAL A 107 5.52 5.06 -2.86
CA VAL A 107 6.54 5.59 -1.94
C VAL A 107 7.61 4.52 -1.73
N ARG A 108 8.88 4.93 -1.71
CA ARG A 108 9.98 4.00 -1.46
C ARG A 108 10.00 3.58 0.00
N VAL A 109 10.32 2.32 0.25
CA VAL A 109 10.45 1.77 1.60
C VAL A 109 11.77 1.01 1.72
N SER A 110 12.41 1.11 2.87
CA SER A 110 13.58 0.28 3.16
C SER A 110 13.15 -1.09 3.68
N ARG A 111 14.04 -2.08 3.51
CA ARG A 111 13.84 -3.42 4.07
C ARG A 111 13.68 -3.36 5.60
N ASP A 112 14.50 -2.55 6.27
CA ASP A 112 14.47 -2.43 7.74
C ASP A 112 13.13 -1.85 8.22
N PHE A 113 12.54 -0.91 7.47
CA PHE A 113 11.18 -0.42 7.73
C PHE A 113 10.17 -1.57 7.69
N LEU A 114 10.19 -2.39 6.63
CA LEU A 114 9.24 -3.49 6.45
C LEU A 114 9.39 -4.56 7.55
N GLU A 115 10.63 -4.92 7.89
CA GLU A 115 10.89 -5.90 8.96
C GLU A 115 10.47 -5.39 10.34
N LEU A 116 10.63 -4.10 10.61
CA LEU A 116 10.18 -3.51 11.87
C LEU A 116 8.65 -3.40 11.94
N VAL A 117 8.00 -3.01 10.84
CA VAL A 117 6.54 -3.03 10.73
C VAL A 117 5.99 -4.43 10.99
N GLU A 118 6.54 -5.49 10.36
CA GLU A 118 6.09 -6.89 10.56
C GLU A 118 6.06 -7.25 12.05
N LYS A 119 7.11 -6.86 12.80
CA LYS A 119 7.21 -7.08 14.25
C LYS A 119 6.15 -6.27 15.00
N ASN A 120 6.01 -4.98 14.69
CA ASN A 120 5.11 -4.07 15.40
C ASN A 120 3.64 -4.48 15.27
N VAL A 121 3.23 -5.01 14.11
CA VAL A 121 1.83 -5.37 13.86
C VAL A 121 1.47 -6.79 14.31
N LEU A 122 2.45 -7.62 14.70
CA LEU A 122 2.25 -9.05 14.91
C LEU A 122 1.12 -9.36 15.91
N SER A 123 1.02 -8.60 16.99
CA SER A 123 -0.01 -8.76 18.02
C SER A 123 -1.39 -8.25 17.61
N SER A 124 -1.47 -7.33 16.64
CA SER A 124 -2.73 -6.78 16.12
C SER A 124 -3.33 -7.62 15.01
N ARG A 125 -2.52 -8.45 14.34
CA ARG A 125 -2.95 -9.29 13.23
C ARG A 125 -3.71 -10.54 13.73
N PRO A 126 -4.85 -10.91 13.12
CA PRO A 126 -5.54 -12.15 13.44
C PRO A 126 -4.64 -13.37 13.25
N ALA A 127 -4.65 -14.33 14.19
CA ALA A 127 -3.74 -15.48 14.18
C ALA A 127 -3.77 -16.27 12.86
N GLY A 128 -4.95 -16.50 12.28
CA GLY A 128 -5.09 -17.16 10.98
C GLY A 128 -4.39 -16.42 9.82
N ARG A 129 -4.36 -15.09 9.88
CA ARG A 129 -3.68 -14.25 8.88
C ARG A 129 -2.16 -14.27 9.05
N VAL A 130 -1.68 -14.26 10.30
CA VAL A 130 -0.25 -14.41 10.64
C VAL A 130 0.29 -15.75 10.13
N ASN A 131 -0.49 -16.82 10.28
CA ASN A 131 -0.08 -18.15 9.84
C ASN A 131 -0.10 -18.30 8.31
N ALA A 132 -1.01 -17.62 7.62
CA ALA A 132 -1.14 -17.73 6.17
C ALA A 132 -0.07 -16.96 5.38
N SER A 133 0.45 -15.85 5.93
CA SER A 133 1.21 -14.85 5.15
C SER A 133 2.03 -13.89 6.01
N SER A 134 3.10 -13.33 5.43
CA SER A 134 3.91 -12.24 5.98
C SER A 134 3.96 -11.06 5.02
N ILE A 135 4.44 -9.89 5.45
CA ILE A 135 4.80 -8.77 4.56
C ILE A 135 5.92 -9.22 3.62
N ASP A 136 5.90 -8.73 2.38
CA ASP A 136 7.00 -8.89 1.43
C ASP A 136 8.16 -7.97 1.80
N ASN A 137 9.16 -8.49 2.52
CA ASN A 137 10.35 -7.71 2.91
C ASN A 137 11.34 -7.48 1.76
N THR A 138 11.05 -8.00 0.56
CA THR A 138 11.85 -7.76 -0.65
C THR A 138 11.32 -6.61 -1.49
N ALA A 139 10.12 -6.10 -1.17
CA ALA A 139 9.54 -4.95 -1.85
C ALA A 139 10.35 -3.66 -1.57
N ASP A 140 10.58 -2.86 -2.61
CA ASP A 140 11.27 -1.56 -2.55
C ASP A 140 10.30 -0.37 -2.44
N ALA A 141 9.01 -0.64 -2.57
CA ALA A 141 7.97 0.36 -2.53
C ALA A 141 6.65 -0.13 -1.93
N ALA A 142 5.88 0.83 -1.45
CA ALA A 142 4.53 0.69 -0.95
C ALA A 142 3.60 1.68 -1.65
N LEU A 143 2.29 1.51 -1.46
CA LEU A 143 1.30 2.43 -2.00
C LEU A 143 0.69 3.27 -0.88
N LEU A 144 0.86 4.59 -0.97
CA LEU A 144 0.29 5.57 -0.06
C LEU A 144 -1.05 6.06 -0.63
N ILE A 145 -2.13 5.91 0.12
CA ILE A 145 -3.51 6.18 -0.34
C ILE A 145 -4.17 7.13 0.67
N ALA A 146 -5.13 7.94 0.25
CA ALA A 146 -5.98 8.65 1.20
C ALA A 146 -6.69 7.65 2.13
N ASP A 147 -6.76 7.97 3.42
CA ASP A 147 -7.57 7.17 4.34
C ASP A 147 -9.03 7.55 4.19
N HIS A 148 -9.75 6.79 3.38
CA HIS A 148 -11.17 7.00 3.08
C HIS A 148 -12.11 6.71 4.27
N SER A 149 -11.60 6.29 5.43
CA SER A 149 -12.41 6.27 6.66
C SER A 149 -12.52 7.66 7.31
N LEU A 150 -11.80 8.64 6.77
CA LEU A 150 -11.76 10.01 7.24
C LEU A 150 -12.44 10.93 6.23
N PHE A 151 -13.22 11.87 6.74
CA PHE A 151 -13.81 12.92 5.92
C PHE A 151 -13.02 14.22 6.12
N SER A 152 -12.74 14.93 5.04
CA SER A 152 -12.06 16.22 5.08
C SER A 152 -12.91 17.21 5.90
N GLY A 153 -12.51 17.48 7.15
CA GLY A 153 -13.24 18.33 8.10
C GLY A 153 -13.12 17.93 9.57
N THR A 154 -12.65 16.72 9.90
CA THR A 154 -12.50 16.24 11.29
C THR A 154 -11.10 16.40 11.89
N TYR A 155 -10.14 16.95 11.16
CA TYR A 155 -8.79 17.24 11.66
C TYR A 155 -8.59 18.72 11.95
N PHE A 156 -9.22 19.23 13.02
CA PHE A 156 -8.70 20.25 13.95
C PHE A 156 -9.83 20.76 14.85
N ILE A 157 -9.99 20.16 16.04
CA ILE A 157 -10.23 20.96 17.24
C ILE A 157 -9.34 20.33 18.32
N PRO A 158 -8.23 20.97 18.73
CA PRO A 158 -7.60 20.57 19.97
C PRO A 158 -8.63 20.78 21.08
N LEU A 159 -8.91 19.73 21.85
CA LEU A 159 -9.65 19.83 23.12
C LEU A 159 -8.87 20.76 24.05
N LEU A 160 -9.10 22.06 23.93
CA LEU A 160 -8.81 23.04 24.95
C LEU A 160 -9.94 24.09 24.95
N THR A 161 -10.64 24.11 26.08
CA THR A 161 -11.52 25.19 26.57
C THR A 161 -12.92 25.32 25.96
N ILE A 162 -13.83 24.45 26.40
CA ILE A 162 -15.14 24.86 26.91
C ILE A 162 -15.45 23.95 28.11
N ILE A 163 -15.06 24.34 29.33
CA ILE A 163 -15.93 24.75 30.47
C ILE A 163 -15.08 25.64 31.37
#